data_AF-D5P910-F1
#
_entry.id   AF-D5P910-F1
#
_cell.length_a   1.000
_cell.length_b   1.000
_cell.length_c   1.000
_cell.angle_alpha   90.00
_cell.angle_beta   90.00
_cell.angle_gamma   90.00
#
_symmetry.space_group_name_H-M   'P 1'
#
loop_
_entity.id
_entity.type
_entity.pdbx_description
1 polymer ?
#
loop_
_entity_poly.entity_id
_entity_poly.type
_entity_poly.pdbx_seq_one_letter_code
_entity_poly.pdbx_strand_id
1 'polypeptide(L)'
;MTFAAITTAGTELGSSEMADSQAAAGYIADGCLVDSPLGRVGLELEAHCHDPVDPHRRPGWDEIAGVLGSLPELPGGSRITVEPGGAVELSGPPADGVLAAIDAMRRDQAVLRSAFVDAGLGLVFLGADPLRPPKRINPGARYRAMEQFFASSRSGEAGAAMMTSTASIQVNLDAGPRAGWADRVRLAHALGPTMIAMAANSPMLCGGFTGWSSTRQWVWGQMDSARCGPVLGVSGDDPGTDWARYALKAPVMLVHCPDAVAVTDWVPFADWVDGRVLLGGRRPTVADLEYHLTTLFPPVRPRRWLEIRYLDSVPEDFWPALVFTLVALLDDPVAAGIAAEAVEPVATAWDTAARSGLRDRRL
;
A
#
# COMPACT_ATOMS: atom_id res chain seq x y z
N MET A 1 -0.97 -15.75 6.01
CA MET A 1 -1.44 -15.59 7.41
C MET A 1 -1.85 -14.14 7.59
N THR A 2 -3.13 -13.86 7.83
CA THR A 2 -3.66 -12.50 8.00
C THR A 2 -3.76 -12.09 9.47
N PHE A 3 -3.85 -10.77 9.70
CA PHE A 3 -3.95 -10.09 10.99
C PHE A 3 -4.87 -10.74 12.05
N ALA A 4 -5.96 -11.40 11.64
CA ALA A 4 -6.89 -12.07 12.55
C ALA A 4 -6.46 -13.49 13.01
N ALA A 5 -5.41 -14.06 12.44
CA ALA A 5 -4.86 -15.37 12.83
C ALA A 5 -3.57 -15.25 13.67
N ILE A 6 -3.03 -14.03 13.81
CA ILE A 6 -1.92 -13.72 14.73
C ILE A 6 -2.44 -13.48 16.16
N THR A 7 -3.72 -13.16 16.31
CA THR A 7 -4.34 -12.73 17.58
C THR A 7 -4.48 -13.82 18.65
N THR A 8 -4.40 -15.10 18.32
CA THR A 8 -4.68 -16.19 19.29
C THR A 8 -3.44 -16.92 19.80
N ALA A 9 -2.29 -16.80 19.15
CA ALA A 9 -1.03 -17.41 19.61
C ALA A 9 0.01 -16.39 20.12
N GLY A 10 -0.17 -15.10 19.86
CA GLY A 10 0.71 -14.01 20.33
C GLY A 10 0.29 -13.37 21.65
N THR A 11 -0.79 -13.84 22.28
CA THR A 11 -1.49 -13.15 23.38
C THR A 11 -0.70 -13.09 24.69
N GLU A 12 0.30 -13.96 24.91
CA GLU A 12 1.15 -13.90 26.11
C GLU A 12 2.48 -13.14 25.90
N LEU A 13 2.96 -12.99 24.65
CA LEU A 13 4.19 -12.24 24.33
C LEU A 13 3.92 -10.79 23.91
N GLY A 14 2.68 -10.46 23.51
CA GLY A 14 2.31 -9.15 22.96
C GLY A 14 1.90 -8.08 23.97
N SER A 15 1.92 -8.36 25.29
CA SER A 15 1.48 -7.41 26.32
C SER A 15 2.61 -6.73 27.10
N SER A 16 3.84 -7.22 26.98
CA SER A 16 4.99 -6.60 27.64
C SER A 16 5.43 -5.33 26.91
N GLU A 17 5.72 -4.30 27.69
CA GLU A 17 6.33 -3.08 27.17
C GLU A 17 7.69 -3.40 26.55
N MET A 18 7.97 -2.80 25.40
CA MET A 18 9.28 -2.88 24.76
C MET A 18 10.32 -2.14 25.59
N ALA A 19 11.55 -2.68 25.64
CA ALA A 19 12.61 -2.12 26.48
C ALA A 19 13.04 -0.71 26.02
N ASP A 20 13.41 -0.58 24.74
CA ASP A 20 13.93 0.66 24.16
C ASP A 20 13.89 0.60 22.61
N SER A 21 14.34 1.70 21.99
CA SER A 21 14.46 1.84 20.54
C SER A 21 15.44 0.86 19.90
N GLN A 22 16.44 0.35 20.63
CA GLN A 22 17.37 -0.65 20.11
C GLN A 22 16.68 -2.02 19.97
N ALA A 23 15.91 -2.43 20.98
CA ALA A 23 15.11 -3.66 20.92
C ALA A 23 14.07 -3.60 19.79
N ALA A 24 13.41 -2.44 19.61
CA ALA A 24 12.50 -2.21 18.50
C ALA A 24 13.20 -2.27 17.14
N ALA A 25 14.37 -1.65 17.01
CA ALA A 25 15.15 -1.69 15.78
C ALA A 25 15.52 -3.13 15.39
N GLY A 26 15.99 -3.93 16.35
CA GLY A 26 16.34 -5.34 16.13
C GLY A 26 15.13 -6.16 15.66
N TYR A 27 13.99 -6.01 16.34
CA TYR A 27 12.75 -6.68 15.95
C TYR A 27 12.32 -6.36 14.51
N ILE A 28 12.40 -5.08 14.12
CA ILE A 28 12.04 -4.64 12.76
C ILE A 28 13.03 -5.21 11.74
N ALA A 29 14.33 -5.06 11.98
CA ALA A 29 15.37 -5.48 11.05
C ALA A 29 15.32 -7.00 10.80
N ASP A 30 15.12 -7.80 11.85
CA ASP A 30 15.07 -9.26 11.76
C ASP A 30 13.77 -9.76 11.11
N GLY A 31 12.67 -9.01 11.25
CA GLY A 31 11.35 -9.37 10.73
C GLY A 31 11.00 -8.77 9.36
N CYS A 32 11.82 -7.87 8.81
CA CYS A 32 11.43 -7.07 7.64
C CYS A 32 11.37 -7.87 6.33
N LEU A 33 12.23 -8.89 6.16
CA LEU A 33 12.38 -9.71 4.97
C LEU A 33 12.71 -11.15 5.38
N VAL A 34 12.25 -12.13 4.61
CA VAL A 34 12.46 -13.55 4.89
C VAL A 34 13.34 -14.17 3.82
N ASP A 35 14.37 -14.88 4.26
CA ASP A 35 15.29 -15.60 3.39
C ASP A 35 14.54 -16.76 2.75
N SER A 36 14.37 -16.71 1.44
CA SER A 36 13.50 -17.63 0.72
C SER A 36 13.91 -17.73 -0.76
N PRO A 37 13.61 -18.85 -1.43
CA PRO A 37 13.61 -18.88 -2.88
C PRO A 37 12.65 -17.82 -3.45
N LEU A 38 12.97 -17.30 -4.64
CA LEU A 38 12.04 -16.48 -5.40
C LEU A 38 10.92 -17.35 -6.00
N GLY A 39 9.80 -16.71 -6.32
CA GLY A 39 8.78 -17.30 -7.19
C GLY A 39 7.35 -17.05 -6.75
N ARG A 40 7.08 -16.72 -5.49
CA ARG A 40 5.69 -16.43 -5.09
C ARG A 40 5.33 -14.99 -5.34
N VAL A 41 4.12 -14.82 -5.88
CA VAL A 41 3.55 -13.53 -6.23
C VAL A 41 2.18 -13.41 -5.55
N GLY A 42 1.98 -12.36 -4.78
CA GLY A 42 0.68 -11.93 -4.29
C GLY A 42 0.26 -10.63 -4.98
N LEU A 43 -1.03 -10.49 -5.28
CA LEU A 43 -1.58 -9.32 -5.95
C LEU A 43 -2.70 -8.71 -5.11
N GLU A 44 -2.73 -7.39 -5.07
CA GLU A 44 -3.83 -6.61 -4.49
C GLU A 44 -4.33 -5.61 -5.52
N LEU A 45 -5.63 -5.64 -5.82
CA LEU A 45 -6.26 -4.78 -6.81
C LEU A 45 -7.43 -4.03 -6.17
N GLU A 46 -7.41 -2.70 -6.27
CA GLU A 46 -8.48 -1.85 -5.78
C GLU A 46 -9.30 -1.27 -6.94
N ALA A 47 -10.61 -1.19 -6.77
CA ALA A 47 -11.53 -0.61 -7.74
C ALA A 47 -12.52 0.36 -7.08
N HIS A 48 -12.79 1.49 -7.71
CA HIS A 48 -13.81 2.42 -7.25
C HIS A 48 -15.21 1.87 -7.57
N CYS A 49 -16.04 1.70 -6.54
CA CYS A 49 -17.46 1.44 -6.71
C CYS A 49 -18.18 2.74 -7.11
N HIS A 50 -19.04 2.68 -8.12
CA HIS A 50 -19.86 3.81 -8.58
C HIS A 50 -21.27 3.37 -8.96
N ASP A 51 -22.18 4.34 -9.01
CA ASP A 51 -23.52 4.15 -9.55
C ASP A 51 -23.53 4.52 -11.04
N PRO A 52 -23.84 3.59 -11.96
CA PRO A 52 -23.91 3.89 -13.39
C PRO A 52 -25.01 4.88 -13.79
N VAL A 53 -26.07 5.02 -12.99
CA VAL A 53 -27.20 5.93 -13.22
C VAL A 53 -26.87 7.35 -12.74
N ASP A 54 -26.13 7.46 -11.63
CA ASP A 54 -25.64 8.74 -11.09
C ASP A 54 -24.16 8.64 -10.68
N PRO A 55 -23.20 8.88 -11.60
CA PRO A 55 -21.78 8.76 -11.32
C PRO A 55 -21.24 9.71 -10.22
N HIS A 56 -21.99 10.77 -9.87
CA HIS A 56 -21.62 11.67 -8.77
C HIS A 56 -22.05 11.11 -7.40
N ARG A 57 -22.99 10.18 -7.37
CA ARG A 57 -23.37 9.48 -6.14
C ARG A 57 -22.25 8.54 -5.72
N ARG A 58 -21.88 8.60 -4.44
CA ARG A 58 -21.02 7.60 -3.80
C ARG A 58 -21.91 6.50 -3.21
N PRO A 59 -21.80 5.24 -3.67
CA PRO A 59 -22.45 4.12 -3.01
C PRO A 59 -22.04 4.05 -1.53
N GLY A 60 -23.01 3.81 -0.66
CA GLY A 60 -22.83 3.77 0.78
C GLY A 60 -22.19 2.46 1.26
N TRP A 61 -21.79 2.45 2.54
CA TRP A 61 -21.20 1.27 3.18
C TRP A 61 -22.13 0.06 3.12
N ASP A 62 -23.40 0.23 3.49
CA ASP A 62 -24.36 -0.87 3.56
C ASP A 62 -24.70 -1.43 2.17
N GLU A 63 -24.71 -0.58 1.12
CA GLU A 63 -24.90 -1.02 -0.26
C GLU A 63 -23.74 -1.94 -0.70
N ILE A 64 -22.50 -1.49 -0.51
CA ILE A 64 -21.30 -2.26 -0.87
C ILE A 64 -21.23 -3.54 -0.05
N ALA A 65 -21.38 -3.43 1.28
CA ALA A 65 -21.33 -4.59 2.19
C ALA A 65 -22.45 -5.60 1.88
N GLY A 66 -23.62 -5.14 1.45
CA GLY A 66 -24.73 -5.98 1.01
C GLY A 66 -24.36 -6.83 -0.20
N VAL A 67 -23.72 -6.24 -1.21
CA VAL A 67 -23.21 -7.00 -2.38
C VAL A 67 -22.17 -8.03 -1.92
N LEU A 68 -21.18 -7.61 -1.13
CA LEU A 68 -20.11 -8.48 -0.68
C LEU A 68 -20.59 -9.64 0.20
N GLY A 69 -21.61 -9.41 1.03
CA GLY A 69 -22.19 -10.44 1.89
C GLY A 69 -22.94 -11.55 1.13
N SER A 70 -23.25 -11.32 -0.15
CA SER A 70 -23.90 -12.31 -1.03
C SER A 70 -22.93 -13.10 -1.90
N LEU A 71 -21.65 -12.74 -1.89
CA LEU A 71 -20.65 -13.38 -2.74
C LEU A 71 -20.37 -14.81 -2.30
N PRO A 72 -20.19 -15.74 -3.27
CA PRO A 72 -19.63 -17.04 -2.97
C PRO A 72 -18.15 -16.92 -2.59
N GLU A 73 -17.56 -18.04 -2.17
CA GLU A 73 -16.10 -18.14 -2.13
C GLU A 73 -15.52 -17.85 -3.52
N LEU A 74 -14.51 -16.99 -3.56
CA LEU A 74 -13.89 -16.57 -4.81
C LEU A 74 -12.99 -17.69 -5.37
N PRO A 75 -13.06 -17.99 -6.67
CA PRO A 75 -12.37 -19.14 -7.28
C PRO A 75 -10.83 -19.09 -7.21
N GLY A 76 -10.25 -17.90 -7.15
CA GLY A 76 -8.84 -17.61 -6.92
C GLY A 76 -8.48 -17.43 -5.44
N GLY A 77 -9.47 -17.47 -4.54
CA GLY A 77 -9.28 -17.42 -3.10
C GLY A 77 -8.96 -16.02 -2.55
N SER A 78 -9.18 -14.95 -3.33
CA SER A 78 -8.95 -13.60 -2.83
C SER A 78 -9.81 -13.27 -1.62
N ARG A 79 -9.22 -12.55 -0.69
CA ARG A 79 -9.97 -11.85 0.36
C ARG A 79 -10.50 -10.54 -0.20
N ILE A 80 -11.69 -10.15 0.25
CA ILE A 80 -12.30 -8.88 -0.13
C ILE A 80 -12.32 -7.94 1.07
N THR A 81 -11.89 -6.70 0.84
CA THR A 81 -11.88 -5.60 1.81
C THR A 81 -12.48 -4.35 1.16
N VAL A 82 -12.85 -3.37 1.98
CA VAL A 82 -13.42 -2.11 1.52
C VAL A 82 -12.63 -0.96 2.15
N GLU A 83 -11.96 -0.21 1.29
CA GLU A 83 -11.14 0.95 1.65
C GLU A 83 -11.99 2.11 2.18
N PRO A 84 -11.39 3.12 2.84
CA PRO A 84 -12.15 4.17 3.54
C PRO A 84 -13.20 4.87 2.68
N GLY A 85 -12.89 5.11 1.41
CA GLY A 85 -13.77 5.76 0.44
C GLY A 85 -14.78 4.85 -0.26
N GLY A 86 -14.77 3.54 0.02
CA GLY A 86 -15.61 2.56 -0.65
C GLY A 86 -14.99 1.93 -1.89
N ALA A 87 -13.69 2.09 -2.13
CA ALA A 87 -13.01 1.25 -3.10
C ALA A 87 -13.01 -0.20 -2.58
N VAL A 88 -13.27 -1.15 -3.47
CA VAL A 88 -13.30 -2.58 -3.15
C VAL A 88 -11.95 -3.15 -3.52
N GLU A 89 -11.32 -3.84 -2.59
CA GLU A 89 -10.01 -4.45 -2.78
C GLU A 89 -10.14 -5.97 -2.85
N LEU A 90 -9.47 -6.57 -3.83
CA LEU A 90 -9.17 -8.00 -3.88
C LEU A 90 -7.73 -8.21 -3.45
N SER A 91 -7.50 -9.01 -2.41
CA SER A 91 -6.17 -9.43 -1.95
C SER A 91 -6.02 -10.93 -2.14
N GLY A 92 -5.27 -11.31 -3.18
CA GLY A 92 -5.07 -12.70 -3.57
C GLY A 92 -4.08 -13.44 -2.65
N PRO A 93 -4.24 -14.77 -2.46
CA PRO A 93 -3.23 -15.57 -1.80
C PRO A 93 -1.92 -15.56 -2.62
N PRO A 94 -0.76 -15.80 -1.98
CA PRO A 94 0.49 -15.95 -2.72
C PRO A 94 0.39 -17.17 -3.64
N ALA A 95 0.65 -16.97 -4.93
CA ALA A 95 0.63 -18.01 -5.95
C ALA A 95 2.05 -18.30 -6.47
N ASP A 96 2.24 -19.50 -7.01
CA ASP A 96 3.51 -19.92 -7.60
C ASP A 96 3.67 -19.33 -9.00
N GLY A 97 4.33 -18.17 -9.06
CA GLY A 97 4.60 -17.43 -10.29
C GLY A 97 3.51 -16.43 -10.67
N VAL A 98 3.93 -15.43 -11.46
CA VAL A 98 3.08 -14.30 -11.86
C VAL A 98 1.88 -14.70 -12.71
N LEU A 99 2.01 -15.71 -13.56
CA LEU A 99 0.90 -16.18 -14.42
C LEU A 99 -0.24 -16.78 -13.58
N ALA A 100 0.09 -17.62 -12.60
CA ALA A 100 -0.90 -18.20 -11.71
C ALA A 100 -1.61 -17.13 -10.87
N ALA A 101 -0.86 -16.13 -10.37
CA ALA A 101 -1.42 -14.99 -9.65
C ALA A 101 -2.37 -14.17 -10.53
N ILE A 102 -1.98 -13.89 -11.77
CA ILE A 102 -2.80 -13.16 -12.75
C ILE A 102 -4.11 -13.92 -13.03
N ASP A 103 -4.02 -15.22 -13.33
CA ASP A 103 -5.18 -16.04 -13.68
C ASP A 103 -6.16 -16.18 -12.50
N ALA A 104 -5.65 -16.33 -11.27
CA ALA A 104 -6.48 -16.33 -10.07
C ALA A 104 -7.21 -15.00 -9.88
N MET A 105 -6.48 -13.88 -9.94
CA MET A 105 -7.03 -12.55 -9.76
C MET A 105 -8.06 -12.18 -10.84
N ARG A 106 -7.84 -12.56 -12.11
CA ARG A 106 -8.82 -12.36 -13.19
C ARG A 106 -10.14 -13.07 -12.94
N ARG A 107 -10.10 -14.31 -12.44
CA ARG A 107 -11.32 -15.07 -12.12
C ARG A 107 -12.09 -14.43 -10.96
N ASP A 108 -11.37 -13.94 -9.95
CA ASP A 108 -11.96 -13.26 -8.80
C ASP A 108 -12.58 -11.91 -9.19
N GLN A 109 -11.88 -11.14 -10.01
CA GLN A 109 -12.36 -9.89 -10.58
C GLN A 109 -13.64 -10.10 -11.41
N ALA A 110 -13.74 -11.18 -12.18
CA ALA A 110 -14.94 -11.49 -12.97
C ALA A 110 -16.17 -11.76 -12.08
N VAL A 111 -16.01 -12.56 -11.02
CA VAL A 111 -17.08 -12.83 -10.05
C VAL A 111 -17.51 -11.52 -9.36
N LEU A 112 -16.53 -10.74 -8.89
CA LEU A 112 -16.78 -9.48 -8.21
C LEU A 112 -17.54 -8.50 -9.12
N ARG A 113 -17.07 -8.30 -10.36
CA ARG A 113 -17.72 -7.41 -11.33
C ARG A 113 -19.15 -7.83 -11.62
N SER A 114 -19.41 -9.12 -11.83
CA SER A 114 -20.77 -9.63 -12.07
C SER A 114 -21.70 -9.30 -10.93
N ALA A 115 -21.29 -9.55 -9.68
CA ALA A 115 -22.12 -9.29 -8.51
C ALA A 115 -22.45 -7.81 -8.32
N PHE A 116 -21.50 -6.89 -8.58
CA PHE A 116 -21.78 -5.46 -8.53
C PHE A 116 -22.75 -5.03 -9.63
N VAL A 117 -22.59 -5.56 -10.86
CA VAL A 117 -23.51 -5.29 -11.97
C VAL A 117 -24.93 -5.76 -11.66
N ASP A 118 -25.08 -6.97 -11.10
CA ASP A 118 -26.39 -7.52 -10.70
C ASP A 118 -27.06 -6.66 -9.61
N ALA A 119 -26.28 -5.98 -8.78
CA ALA A 119 -26.75 -5.03 -7.77
C ALA A 119 -26.99 -3.60 -8.31
N GLY A 120 -26.81 -3.37 -9.62
CA GLY A 120 -26.95 -2.05 -10.25
C GLY A 120 -25.79 -1.09 -9.97
N LEU A 121 -24.65 -1.61 -9.52
CA LEU A 121 -23.42 -0.86 -9.26
C LEU A 121 -22.33 -1.21 -10.29
N GLY A 122 -21.30 -0.39 -10.39
CA GLY A 122 -20.16 -0.62 -11.26
C GLY A 122 -18.83 -0.51 -10.55
N LEU A 123 -17.83 -1.23 -11.03
CA LEU A 123 -16.44 -1.14 -10.59
C LEU A 123 -15.57 -0.51 -11.68
N VAL A 124 -14.86 0.56 -11.35
CA VAL A 124 -13.95 1.25 -12.25
C VAL A 124 -12.52 1.25 -11.70
N PHE A 125 -11.56 0.94 -12.56
CA PHE A 125 -10.15 0.71 -12.22
C PHE A 125 -9.33 1.92 -12.70
N LEU A 126 -9.17 2.89 -11.80
CA LEU A 126 -8.48 4.16 -12.01
C LEU A 126 -7.62 4.46 -10.78
N GLY A 127 -6.50 5.15 -10.95
CA GLY A 127 -5.65 5.52 -9.81
C GLY A 127 -6.32 6.46 -8.82
N ALA A 128 -7.27 7.29 -9.28
CA ALA A 128 -8.02 8.22 -8.47
C ALA A 128 -9.48 8.34 -8.94
N ASP A 129 -10.37 8.64 -8.00
CA ASP A 129 -11.78 8.91 -8.26
C ASP A 129 -11.91 10.23 -9.04
N PRO A 130 -12.32 10.18 -10.33
CA PRO A 130 -12.25 11.35 -11.18
C PRO A 130 -13.33 12.39 -10.89
N LEU A 131 -14.43 12.00 -10.22
CA LEU A 131 -15.64 12.83 -10.13
C LEU A 131 -15.96 13.26 -8.70
N ARG A 132 -15.84 12.35 -7.74
CA ARG A 132 -16.42 12.54 -6.41
C ARG A 132 -15.39 13.14 -5.46
N PRO A 133 -15.79 14.07 -4.58
CA PRO A 133 -14.87 14.60 -3.58
C PRO A 133 -14.45 13.51 -2.57
N PRO A 134 -13.28 13.68 -1.92
CA PRO A 134 -12.85 12.85 -0.81
C PRO A 134 -13.92 12.76 0.28
N LYS A 135 -14.32 11.54 0.61
CA LYS A 135 -15.33 11.26 1.63
C LYS A 135 -15.20 9.83 2.14
N ARG A 136 -15.03 9.67 3.45
CA ARG A 136 -15.05 8.35 4.09
C ARG A 136 -16.49 7.84 4.19
N ILE A 137 -16.68 6.58 3.85
CA ILE A 137 -17.92 5.84 4.07
C ILE A 137 -17.73 4.66 5.01
N ASN A 138 -16.51 4.11 5.09
CA ASN A 138 -16.21 2.98 5.97
C ASN A 138 -16.34 3.44 7.46
N PRO A 139 -17.19 2.78 8.27
CA PRO A 139 -17.46 3.19 9.65
C PRO A 139 -16.33 2.83 10.64
N GLY A 140 -15.35 2.03 10.21
CA GLY A 140 -14.30 1.46 11.05
C GLY A 140 -13.52 2.49 11.88
N ALA A 141 -13.33 2.18 13.17
CA ALA A 141 -12.68 3.08 14.14
C ALA A 141 -11.26 3.47 13.71
N ARG A 142 -10.50 2.54 13.13
CA ARG A 142 -9.16 2.81 12.56
C ARG A 142 -9.20 3.96 11.56
N TYR A 143 -10.10 3.91 10.59
CA TYR A 143 -10.16 4.93 9.54
C TYR A 143 -10.69 6.27 10.05
N ARG A 144 -11.58 6.27 11.05
CA ARG A 144 -11.98 7.49 11.76
C ARG A 144 -10.78 8.15 12.45
N ALA A 145 -9.94 7.35 13.11
CA ALA A 145 -8.75 7.85 13.78
C ALA A 145 -7.68 8.34 12.77
N MET A 146 -7.50 7.65 11.64
CA MET A 146 -6.62 8.13 10.55
C MET A 146 -7.10 9.47 9.98
N GLU A 147 -8.41 9.62 9.76
CA GLU A 147 -9.02 10.87 9.30
C GLU A 147 -8.75 12.03 10.29
N GLN A 148 -8.88 11.77 11.59
CA GLN A 148 -8.54 12.76 12.64
C GLN A 148 -7.05 13.11 12.65
N PHE A 149 -6.17 12.11 12.52
CA PHE A 149 -4.73 12.30 12.44
C PHE A 149 -4.36 13.25 11.28
N PHE A 150 -4.83 12.96 10.07
CA PHE A 150 -4.53 13.79 8.91
C PHE A 150 -5.16 15.17 9.01
N ALA A 151 -6.38 15.28 9.56
CA ALA A 151 -7.02 16.57 9.79
C ALA A 151 -6.21 17.47 10.76
N SER A 152 -5.50 16.87 11.73
CA SER A 152 -4.59 17.60 12.62
C SER A 152 -3.19 17.86 12.05
N SER A 153 -2.83 17.22 10.93
CA SER A 153 -1.52 17.36 10.30
C SER A 153 -1.54 18.42 9.19
N ARG A 154 -0.37 18.69 8.60
CA ARG A 154 -0.26 19.55 7.41
C ARG A 154 -0.70 18.86 6.11
N SER A 155 -1.12 17.60 6.18
CA SER A 155 -1.52 16.78 5.03
C SER A 155 -3.01 16.44 5.03
N GLY A 156 -3.87 17.27 5.65
CA GLY A 156 -5.30 16.99 5.76
C GLY A 156 -6.01 16.69 4.44
N GLU A 157 -5.89 17.57 3.44
CA GLU A 157 -6.52 17.37 2.13
C GLU A 157 -5.95 16.16 1.38
N ALA A 158 -4.62 16.05 1.33
CA ALA A 158 -3.92 14.94 0.69
C ALA A 158 -4.22 13.59 1.36
N GLY A 159 -4.26 13.55 2.69
CA GLY A 159 -4.58 12.37 3.49
C GLY A 159 -6.02 11.93 3.28
N ALA A 160 -6.96 12.87 3.24
CA ALA A 160 -8.35 12.57 2.91
C ALA A 160 -8.48 12.00 1.50
N ALA A 161 -7.81 12.59 0.50
CA ALA A 161 -7.81 12.09 -0.87
C ALA A 161 -7.15 10.71 -0.98
N MET A 162 -5.98 10.51 -0.39
CA MET A 162 -5.26 9.24 -0.33
C MET A 162 -6.16 8.13 0.22
N MET A 163 -6.80 8.38 1.36
CA MET A 163 -7.65 7.39 2.01
C MET A 163 -8.93 7.05 1.25
N THR A 164 -9.53 8.03 0.56
CA THR A 164 -10.93 7.91 0.12
C THR A 164 -11.15 8.02 -1.38
N SER A 165 -10.13 8.43 -2.12
CA SER A 165 -10.23 8.78 -3.54
C SER A 165 -9.08 8.23 -4.37
N THR A 166 -8.27 7.31 -3.84
CA THR A 166 -7.25 6.62 -4.62
C THR A 166 -7.52 5.11 -4.67
N ALA A 167 -7.06 4.46 -5.74
CA ALA A 167 -7.07 3.02 -5.87
C ALA A 167 -5.77 2.55 -6.54
N SER A 168 -5.25 1.39 -6.15
CA SER A 168 -3.95 0.89 -6.58
C SER A 168 -3.92 -0.54 -7.09
N ILE A 169 -2.83 -0.87 -7.77
CA ILE A 169 -2.34 -2.25 -7.87
C ILE A 169 -1.13 -2.36 -6.97
N GLN A 170 -1.12 -3.38 -6.10
CA GLN A 170 0.02 -3.68 -5.25
C GLN A 170 0.55 -5.08 -5.58
N VAL A 171 1.87 -5.20 -5.67
CA VAL A 171 2.55 -6.45 -6.03
C VAL A 171 3.44 -6.89 -4.87
N ASN A 172 3.17 -8.08 -4.35
CA ASN A 172 3.87 -8.66 -3.22
C ASN A 172 4.79 -9.78 -3.71
N LEU A 173 6.09 -9.64 -3.52
CA LEU A 173 7.10 -10.57 -4.03
C LEU A 173 8.01 -11.08 -2.92
N ASP A 174 8.36 -12.36 -2.96
CA ASP A 174 9.40 -12.90 -2.09
C ASP A 174 10.66 -12.01 -2.13
N ALA A 175 11.30 -11.85 -0.97
CA ALA A 175 12.52 -11.07 -0.84
C ALA A 175 13.71 -11.74 -1.55
N GLY A 176 13.63 -13.05 -1.76
CA GLY A 176 14.70 -13.85 -2.32
C GLY A 176 15.80 -14.16 -1.29
N PRO A 177 16.95 -14.67 -1.76
CA PRO A 177 18.09 -14.97 -0.90
C PRO A 177 18.65 -13.71 -0.24
N ARG A 178 18.99 -13.81 1.05
CA ARG A 178 19.48 -12.69 1.87
C ARG A 178 20.61 -11.88 1.23
N ALA A 179 21.52 -12.55 0.53
CA ALA A 179 22.65 -11.90 -0.13
C ALA A 179 22.24 -10.89 -1.22
N GLY A 180 21.05 -11.02 -1.81
CA GLY A 180 20.55 -10.15 -2.87
C GLY A 180 19.52 -9.11 -2.43
N TRP A 181 19.16 -9.05 -1.14
CA TRP A 181 18.09 -8.15 -0.67
C TRP A 181 18.37 -6.68 -0.98
N ALA A 182 19.60 -6.22 -0.75
CA ALA A 182 19.99 -4.82 -1.00
C ALA A 182 19.80 -4.44 -2.47
N ASP A 183 20.35 -5.24 -3.39
CA ASP A 183 20.21 -5.02 -4.84
C ASP A 183 18.74 -5.04 -5.28
N ARG A 184 17.98 -6.02 -4.79
CA ARG A 184 16.55 -6.17 -5.14
C ARG A 184 15.71 -4.99 -4.64
N VAL A 185 15.94 -4.51 -3.41
CA VAL A 185 15.26 -3.34 -2.85
C VAL A 185 15.64 -2.06 -3.62
N ARG A 186 16.91 -1.90 -3.98
CA ARG A 186 17.37 -0.78 -4.81
C ARG A 186 16.70 -0.80 -6.18
N LEU A 187 16.69 -1.94 -6.85
CA LEU A 187 16.05 -2.10 -8.16
C LEU A 187 14.54 -1.85 -8.08
N ALA A 188 13.85 -2.36 -7.06
CA ALA A 188 12.42 -2.13 -6.87
C ALA A 188 12.05 -0.64 -6.75
N HIS A 189 12.91 0.16 -6.10
CA HIS A 189 12.76 1.61 -6.06
C HIS A 189 13.14 2.25 -7.40
N ALA A 190 14.25 1.85 -8.00
CA ALA A 190 14.74 2.43 -9.26
C ALA A 190 13.76 2.22 -10.43
N LEU A 191 13.01 1.11 -10.43
CA LEU A 191 11.93 0.84 -11.38
C LEU A 191 10.71 1.76 -11.19
N GLY A 192 10.54 2.33 -10.00
CA GLY A 192 9.35 3.10 -9.60
C GLY A 192 8.92 4.16 -10.62
N PRO A 193 9.80 5.10 -11.02
CA PRO A 193 9.46 6.14 -11.99
C PRO A 193 8.97 5.59 -13.34
N THR A 194 9.68 4.64 -13.96
CA THR A 194 9.25 4.03 -15.23
C THR A 194 7.91 3.30 -15.07
N MET A 195 7.74 2.53 -14.00
CA MET A 195 6.50 1.79 -13.78
C MET A 195 5.32 2.70 -13.44
N ILE A 196 5.53 3.81 -12.71
CA ILE A 196 4.53 4.87 -12.51
C ILE A 196 4.14 5.46 -13.87
N ALA A 197 5.12 5.78 -14.72
CA ALA A 197 4.85 6.39 -16.01
C ALA A 197 4.02 5.48 -16.92
N MET A 198 4.30 4.17 -16.91
CA MET A 198 3.54 3.14 -17.64
C MET A 198 2.13 2.94 -17.06
N ALA A 199 1.99 2.96 -15.74
CA ALA A 199 0.72 2.69 -15.06
C ALA A 199 -0.18 3.92 -14.89
N ALA A 200 0.32 5.13 -15.16
CA ALA A 200 -0.37 6.39 -14.89
C ALA A 200 -1.78 6.42 -15.51
N ASN A 201 -2.79 6.38 -14.65
CA ASN A 201 -4.19 6.18 -15.04
C ASN A 201 -5.14 6.96 -14.12
N SER A 202 -4.75 8.18 -13.77
CA SER A 202 -5.55 9.05 -12.91
C SER A 202 -5.35 10.53 -13.23
N PRO A 203 -5.74 11.04 -14.41
CA PRO A 203 -5.49 12.43 -14.77
C PRO A 203 -6.45 13.45 -14.13
N MET A 204 -7.44 12.97 -13.36
CA MET A 204 -8.52 13.78 -12.81
C MET A 204 -8.75 13.51 -11.32
N LEU A 205 -9.28 14.51 -10.62
CA LEU A 205 -9.78 14.43 -9.25
C LEU A 205 -10.84 15.53 -9.04
N CYS A 206 -11.88 15.24 -8.27
CA CYS A 206 -12.96 16.21 -7.95
C CYS A 206 -13.60 16.86 -9.19
N GLY A 207 -13.73 16.12 -10.30
CA GLY A 207 -14.36 16.58 -11.54
C GLY A 207 -13.47 17.42 -12.46
N GLY A 208 -12.19 17.61 -12.14
CA GLY A 208 -11.26 18.41 -12.94
C GLY A 208 -9.95 17.67 -13.28
N PHE A 209 -9.29 18.09 -14.35
CA PHE A 209 -7.93 17.66 -14.66
C PHE A 209 -6.93 18.30 -13.70
N THR A 210 -6.02 17.48 -13.15
CA THR A 210 -5.03 17.96 -12.16
C THR A 210 -3.74 18.45 -12.80
N GLY A 211 -3.53 18.17 -14.08
CA GLY A 211 -2.26 18.40 -14.78
C GLY A 211 -1.20 17.30 -14.55
N TRP A 212 -1.54 16.25 -13.81
CA TRP A 212 -0.70 15.07 -13.60
C TRP A 212 -1.24 13.88 -14.38
N SER A 213 -0.37 13.03 -14.92
CA SER A 213 -0.77 11.75 -15.51
C SER A 213 -1.23 10.76 -14.44
N SER A 214 -0.54 10.72 -13.29
CA SER A 214 -0.96 10.02 -12.07
C SER A 214 -1.22 11.03 -10.96
N THR A 215 -2.50 11.40 -10.79
CA THR A 215 -2.93 12.20 -9.64
C THR A 215 -2.76 11.45 -8.33
N ARG A 216 -2.89 10.11 -8.34
CA ARG A 216 -2.62 9.29 -7.17
C ARG A 216 -1.21 9.53 -6.64
N GLN A 217 -0.19 9.45 -7.50
CA GLN A 217 1.20 9.69 -7.10
C GLN A 217 1.43 11.13 -6.67
N TRP A 218 0.77 12.10 -7.32
CA TRP A 218 0.80 13.49 -6.84
C TRP A 218 0.25 13.63 -5.42
N VAL A 219 -0.89 13.00 -5.11
CA VAL A 219 -1.48 12.97 -3.77
C VAL A 219 -0.50 12.36 -2.75
N TRP A 220 0.12 11.22 -3.07
CA TRP A 220 1.16 10.62 -2.23
C TRP A 220 2.37 11.55 -2.02
N GLY A 221 2.77 12.32 -3.04
CA GLY A 221 3.85 13.32 -2.93
C GLY A 221 3.51 14.53 -2.05
N GLN A 222 2.22 14.80 -1.79
CA GLN A 222 1.79 15.82 -0.83
C GLN A 222 1.73 15.32 0.63
N MET A 223 1.94 14.01 0.85
CA MET A 223 1.99 13.41 2.18
C MET A 223 3.36 13.63 2.85
N ASP A 224 3.43 13.41 4.16
CA ASP A 224 4.70 13.50 4.86
C ASP A 224 5.67 12.39 4.44
N SER A 225 6.91 12.78 4.13
CA SER A 225 7.96 11.83 3.73
C SER A 225 8.39 10.90 4.85
N ALA A 226 8.04 11.20 6.11
CA ALA A 226 8.34 10.34 7.25
C ALA A 226 7.52 9.04 7.22
N ARG A 227 6.40 8.98 6.48
CA ARG A 227 5.61 7.76 6.27
C ARG A 227 5.42 7.35 4.82
N CYS A 228 5.56 8.27 3.85
CA CYS A 228 5.37 7.99 2.43
C CYS A 228 6.66 8.03 1.60
N GLY A 229 7.80 8.40 2.20
CA GLY A 229 9.07 8.50 1.48
C GLY A 229 9.68 7.12 1.14
N PRO A 230 10.61 7.07 0.17
CA PRO A 230 11.34 5.84 -0.13
C PRO A 230 12.18 5.37 1.06
N VAL A 231 12.32 4.06 1.21
CA VAL A 231 13.13 3.43 2.27
C VAL A 231 14.49 3.08 1.67
N LEU A 232 15.32 4.09 1.46
CA LEU A 232 16.70 3.94 1.00
C LEU A 232 17.61 4.73 1.96
N GLY A 233 18.47 4.01 2.68
CA GLY A 233 19.51 4.64 3.50
C GLY A 233 20.62 5.24 2.65
N VAL A 234 21.57 5.91 3.32
CA VAL A 234 22.70 6.56 2.66
C VAL A 234 23.55 5.57 1.86
N SER A 235 23.72 4.34 2.34
CA SER A 235 24.43 3.29 1.62
C SER A 235 23.50 2.29 0.93
N GLY A 236 22.29 2.06 1.48
CA GLY A 236 21.32 1.12 0.90
C GLY A 236 21.77 -0.34 0.94
N ASP A 237 22.75 -0.67 1.79
CA ASP A 237 23.36 -2.00 1.88
C ASP A 237 22.62 -2.96 2.81
N ASP A 238 21.84 -2.42 3.76
CA ASP A 238 21.06 -3.19 4.72
C ASP A 238 19.61 -2.67 4.80
N PRO A 239 18.71 -3.24 3.98
CA PRO A 239 17.30 -2.86 3.97
C PRO A 239 16.62 -3.01 5.34
N GLY A 240 17.07 -3.94 6.20
CA GLY A 240 16.49 -4.13 7.52
C GLY A 240 16.82 -2.99 8.47
N THR A 241 18.09 -2.58 8.50
CA THR A 241 18.52 -1.40 9.25
C THR A 241 17.87 -0.12 8.72
N ASP A 242 17.75 0.03 7.40
CA ASP A 242 17.10 1.20 6.80
C ASP A 242 15.60 1.25 7.13
N TRP A 243 14.91 0.10 7.09
CA TRP A 243 13.52 0.00 7.49
C TRP A 243 13.30 0.29 8.98
N ALA A 244 14.16 -0.24 9.85
CA ALA A 244 14.12 0.05 11.29
C ALA A 244 14.29 1.54 11.57
N ARG A 245 15.29 2.19 10.95
CA ARG A 245 15.52 3.64 11.09
C ARG A 245 14.33 4.45 10.59
N TYR A 246 13.77 4.07 9.45
CA TYR A 246 12.59 4.70 8.87
C TYR A 246 11.39 4.64 9.83
N ALA A 247 11.06 3.43 10.29
CA ALA A 247 9.91 3.19 11.16
C ALA A 247 10.04 3.86 12.53
N LEU A 248 11.24 3.86 13.14
CA LEU A 248 11.49 4.52 14.42
C LEU A 248 11.38 6.05 14.35
N LYS A 249 11.77 6.64 13.21
CA LYS A 249 11.68 8.09 12.97
C LYS A 249 10.26 8.53 12.62
N ALA A 250 9.47 7.67 12.00
CA ALA A 250 8.10 7.97 11.61
C ALA A 250 7.24 8.27 12.84
N PRO A 251 6.39 9.31 12.80
CA PRO A 251 5.53 9.62 13.93
C PRO A 251 4.36 8.64 14.01
N VAL A 252 4.06 8.25 15.24
CA VAL A 252 2.95 7.35 15.58
C VAL A 252 1.66 7.99 15.09
N MET A 253 0.91 7.27 14.27
CA MET A 253 -0.37 7.76 13.76
C MET A 253 -1.50 7.48 14.75
N LEU A 254 -1.51 6.26 15.29
CA LEU A 254 -2.61 5.70 16.06
C LEU A 254 -2.06 4.90 17.24
N VAL A 255 -2.75 4.98 18.38
CA VAL A 255 -2.52 4.10 19.53
C VAL A 255 -3.78 3.29 19.78
N HIS A 256 -3.63 2.03 20.18
CA HIS A 256 -4.76 1.17 20.49
C HIS A 256 -5.02 1.15 22.01
N CYS A 257 -6.09 1.83 22.44
CA CYS A 257 -6.49 1.96 23.84
C CYS A 257 -8.00 2.26 23.99
N PRO A 258 -8.89 1.29 24.32
CA PRO A 258 -9.05 -0.05 23.74
C PRO A 258 -9.48 -0.02 22.26
N ASP A 259 -9.85 1.14 21.73
CA ASP A 259 -10.07 1.38 20.30
C ASP A 259 -8.88 2.12 19.68
N ALA A 260 -8.85 2.26 18.36
CA ALA A 260 -7.85 3.10 17.69
C ALA A 260 -8.10 4.59 18.00
N VAL A 261 -7.10 5.26 18.57
CA VAL A 261 -7.11 6.69 18.91
C VAL A 261 -6.04 7.40 18.10
N ALA A 262 -6.39 8.54 17.50
CA ALA A 262 -5.46 9.35 16.74
C ALA A 262 -4.44 10.04 17.64
N VAL A 263 -3.18 10.07 17.22
CA VAL A 263 -2.12 10.83 17.89
C VAL A 263 -1.94 12.15 17.15
N THR A 264 -2.44 13.25 17.70
CA THR A 264 -2.46 14.56 17.01
C THR A 264 -1.15 15.33 17.15
N ASP A 265 -0.31 14.96 18.12
CA ASP A 265 1.03 15.52 18.30
C ASP A 265 2.07 14.73 17.49
N TRP A 266 3.13 15.40 17.06
CA TRP A 266 4.23 14.73 16.37
C TRP A 266 5.10 13.96 17.36
N VAL A 267 4.87 12.64 17.47
CA VAL A 267 5.64 11.75 18.35
C VAL A 267 6.30 10.64 17.53
N PRO A 268 7.61 10.71 17.26
CA PRO A 268 8.36 9.59 16.67
C PRO A 268 8.20 8.32 17.50
N PHE A 269 8.12 7.15 16.84
CA PHE A 269 8.02 5.89 17.58
C PHE A 269 9.22 5.69 18.53
N ALA A 270 10.42 6.15 18.14
CA ALA A 270 11.61 6.16 18.99
C ALA A 270 11.39 6.86 20.35
N ASP A 271 10.73 8.01 20.36
CA ASP A 271 10.49 8.76 21.59
C ASP A 271 9.42 8.10 22.47
N TRP A 272 8.46 7.38 21.87
CA TRP A 272 7.48 6.59 22.60
C TRP A 272 8.12 5.36 23.24
N VAL A 273 8.90 4.59 22.48
CA VAL A 273 9.54 3.35 22.97
C VAL A 273 10.64 3.62 24.00
N ASP A 274 11.36 4.73 23.90
CA ASP A 274 12.33 5.16 24.90
C ASP A 274 11.66 5.77 26.15
N GLY A 275 10.32 5.93 26.14
CA GLY A 275 9.52 6.47 27.24
C GLY A 275 9.74 7.97 27.49
N ARG A 276 10.22 8.71 26.49
CA ARG A 276 10.31 10.19 26.54
C ARG A 276 8.94 10.83 26.45
N VAL A 277 8.04 10.19 25.71
CA VAL A 277 6.61 10.51 25.64
C VAL A 277 5.82 9.24 25.93
N LEU A 278 4.79 9.32 26.77
CA LEU A 278 3.93 8.18 27.09
C LEU A 278 2.58 8.35 26.39
N LEU A 279 2.40 7.66 25.26
CA LEU A 279 1.11 7.60 24.59
C LEU A 279 0.21 6.58 25.31
N GLY A 280 -1.03 6.96 25.60
CA GLY A 280 -1.93 6.14 26.42
C GLY A 280 -1.41 5.89 27.85
N GLY A 281 -0.46 6.70 28.33
CA GLY A 281 0.13 6.58 29.68
C GLY A 281 1.11 5.42 29.86
N ARG A 282 1.59 4.79 28.77
CA ARG A 282 2.48 3.61 28.80
C ARG A 282 3.54 3.64 27.70
N ARG A 283 4.53 2.75 27.78
CA ARG A 283 5.42 2.44 26.65
C ARG A 283 4.70 1.53 25.64
N PRO A 284 5.14 1.48 24.36
CA PRO A 284 4.56 0.59 23.38
C PRO A 284 4.91 -0.87 23.66
N THR A 285 4.03 -1.76 23.23
CA THR A 285 4.25 -3.20 23.15
C THR A 285 4.70 -3.59 21.73
N VAL A 286 5.05 -4.86 21.52
CA VAL A 286 5.29 -5.39 20.16
C VAL A 286 4.05 -5.23 19.27
N ALA A 287 2.84 -5.39 19.83
CA ALA A 287 1.60 -5.21 19.06
C ALA A 287 1.42 -3.76 18.60
N ASP A 288 1.82 -2.77 19.41
CA ASP A 288 1.81 -1.36 18.99
C ASP A 288 2.84 -1.09 17.89
N LEU A 289 4.01 -1.73 17.95
CA LEU A 289 5.01 -1.64 16.89
C LEU A 289 4.48 -2.23 15.58
N GLU A 290 3.95 -3.45 15.61
CA GLU A 290 3.34 -4.08 14.44
C GLU A 290 2.21 -3.22 13.87
N TYR A 291 1.38 -2.63 14.73
CA TYR A 291 0.32 -1.71 14.33
C TYR A 291 0.88 -0.44 13.69
N HIS A 292 1.92 0.17 14.26
CA HIS A 292 2.61 1.33 13.72
C HIS A 292 3.15 1.08 12.31
N LEU A 293 3.79 -0.08 12.08
CA LEU A 293 4.31 -0.45 10.75
C LEU A 293 3.22 -0.49 9.67
N THR A 294 1.96 -0.81 10.02
CA THR A 294 0.84 -0.77 9.07
C THR A 294 0.42 0.64 8.64
N THR A 295 0.88 1.68 9.35
CA THR A 295 0.57 3.10 9.09
C THR A 295 1.67 3.81 8.30
N LEU A 296 2.66 3.04 7.86
CA LEU A 296 3.75 3.47 7.00
C LEU A 296 3.46 2.99 5.57
N PHE A 297 3.60 3.90 4.61
CA PHE A 297 3.20 3.72 3.23
C PHE A 297 4.31 4.09 2.25
N PRO A 298 5.57 3.63 2.44
CA PRO A 298 6.61 3.87 1.44
C PRO A 298 6.24 3.22 0.10
N PRO A 299 6.82 3.68 -1.02
CA PRO A 299 6.58 3.10 -2.35
C PRO A 299 6.97 1.63 -2.47
N VAL A 300 7.99 1.20 -1.72
CA VAL A 300 8.39 -0.20 -1.54
C VAL A 300 8.45 -0.48 -0.04
N ARG A 301 7.59 -1.38 0.44
CA ARG A 301 7.45 -1.69 1.88
C ARG A 301 7.95 -3.10 2.20
N PRO A 302 8.91 -3.25 3.13
CA PRO A 302 9.26 -4.55 3.69
C PRO A 302 8.16 -5.07 4.62
N ARG A 303 7.64 -6.28 4.35
CA ARG A 303 6.57 -6.94 5.12
C ARG A 303 6.83 -8.42 5.39
N ARG A 304 8.10 -8.82 5.51
CA ARG A 304 8.65 -10.19 5.32
C ARG A 304 8.87 -10.57 3.85
N TRP A 305 8.22 -9.83 2.96
CA TRP A 305 8.37 -9.84 1.51
C TRP A 305 8.49 -8.38 1.05
N LEU A 306 8.69 -8.15 -0.25
CA LEU A 306 8.67 -6.81 -0.84
C LEU A 306 7.28 -6.49 -1.36
N GLU A 307 6.68 -5.43 -0.85
CA GLU A 307 5.39 -4.92 -1.30
C GLU A 307 5.58 -3.65 -2.13
N ILE A 308 5.23 -3.72 -3.40
CA ILE A 308 5.32 -2.61 -4.37
C ILE A 308 3.99 -1.87 -4.42
N ARG A 309 4.00 -0.55 -4.19
CA ARG A 309 2.79 0.23 -3.88
C ARG A 309 2.55 1.43 -4.81
N TYR A 310 3.40 1.63 -5.81
CA TYR A 310 3.38 2.85 -6.62
C TYR A 310 2.51 2.81 -7.88
N LEU A 311 1.89 1.68 -8.22
CA LEU A 311 1.06 1.56 -9.42
C LEU A 311 -0.35 2.12 -9.18
N ASP A 312 -0.86 2.91 -10.12
CA ASP A 312 -2.29 3.23 -10.18
C ASP A 312 -3.09 1.96 -10.48
N SER A 313 -4.34 1.92 -10.03
CA SER A 313 -5.28 0.91 -10.55
C SER A 313 -5.52 1.14 -12.04
N VAL A 314 -5.49 0.06 -12.84
CA VAL A 314 -5.71 0.10 -14.29
C VAL A 314 -6.68 -0.99 -14.76
N PRO A 315 -7.33 -0.82 -15.94
CA PRO A 315 -8.28 -1.80 -16.47
C PRO A 315 -7.69 -3.19 -16.70
N GLU A 316 -8.58 -4.19 -16.80
CA GLU A 316 -8.25 -5.63 -16.93
C GLU A 316 -7.44 -6.00 -18.18
N ASP A 317 -7.48 -5.16 -19.20
CA ASP A 317 -6.71 -5.31 -20.43
C ASP A 317 -5.22 -4.97 -20.23
N PHE A 318 -4.88 -4.19 -19.19
CA PHE A 318 -3.55 -3.62 -19.01
C PHE A 318 -2.83 -4.12 -17.76
N TRP A 319 -3.53 -4.28 -16.63
CA TRP A 319 -2.87 -4.63 -15.36
C TRP A 319 -2.07 -5.94 -15.44
N PRO A 320 -2.49 -7.00 -16.16
CA PRO A 320 -1.71 -8.23 -16.24
C PRO A 320 -0.34 -8.01 -16.88
N ALA A 321 -0.28 -7.17 -17.93
CA ALA A 321 0.98 -6.85 -18.59
C ALA A 321 1.90 -6.03 -17.67
N LEU A 322 1.35 -5.02 -16.97
CA LEU A 322 2.13 -4.22 -16.01
C LEU A 322 2.71 -5.07 -14.88
N VAL A 323 1.89 -5.94 -14.29
CA VAL A 323 2.31 -6.85 -13.22
C VAL A 323 3.35 -7.84 -13.76
N PHE A 324 3.10 -8.46 -14.91
CA PHE A 324 4.06 -9.39 -15.52
C PHE A 324 5.42 -8.72 -15.77
N THR A 325 5.42 -7.51 -16.35
CA THR A 325 6.64 -6.74 -16.58
C THR A 325 7.37 -6.48 -15.27
N LEU A 326 6.72 -5.93 -14.25
CA LEU A 326 7.37 -5.64 -12.96
C LEU A 326 7.97 -6.89 -12.33
N VAL A 327 7.22 -8.00 -12.28
CA VAL A 327 7.72 -9.25 -11.70
C VAL A 327 8.89 -9.80 -12.49
N ALA A 328 8.81 -9.82 -13.82
CA ALA A 328 9.92 -10.28 -14.67
C ALA A 328 11.19 -9.45 -14.46
N LEU A 329 11.07 -8.12 -14.39
CA LEU A 329 12.20 -7.21 -14.16
C LEU A 329 12.80 -7.32 -12.75
N LEU A 330 12.15 -8.01 -11.81
CA LEU A 330 12.68 -8.25 -10.47
C LEU A 330 13.15 -9.70 -10.27
N ASP A 331 12.41 -10.69 -10.77
CA ASP A 331 12.62 -12.11 -10.49
C ASP A 331 13.52 -12.83 -11.50
N ASP A 332 13.56 -12.38 -12.76
CA ASP A 332 14.49 -12.93 -13.75
C ASP A 332 15.85 -12.23 -13.63
N PRO A 333 16.95 -12.95 -13.31
CA PRO A 333 18.25 -12.31 -13.07
C PRO A 333 18.82 -11.56 -14.28
N VAL A 334 18.53 -12.01 -15.50
CA VAL A 334 19.03 -11.35 -16.72
C VAL A 334 18.22 -10.09 -16.98
N ALA A 335 16.89 -10.17 -16.89
CA ALA A 335 16.01 -9.03 -17.05
C ALA A 335 16.28 -7.96 -15.97
N ALA A 336 16.49 -8.38 -14.71
CA ALA A 336 16.82 -7.49 -13.60
C ALA A 336 18.12 -6.70 -13.82
N GLY A 337 19.17 -7.36 -14.34
CA GLY A 337 20.43 -6.69 -14.69
C GLY A 337 20.23 -5.63 -15.78
N ILE A 338 19.54 -5.99 -16.87
CA ILE A 338 19.21 -5.06 -17.96
C ILE A 338 18.34 -3.90 -17.45
N ALA A 339 17.36 -4.20 -16.61
CA ALA A 339 16.45 -3.23 -16.04
C ALA A 339 17.20 -2.20 -15.19
N ALA A 340 18.09 -2.66 -14.31
CA ALA A 340 18.90 -1.81 -13.44
C ALA A 340 19.69 -0.78 -14.26
N GLU A 341 20.39 -1.22 -15.32
CA GLU A 341 21.13 -0.31 -16.21
C GLU A 341 20.21 0.67 -16.95
N ALA A 342 19.05 0.20 -17.41
CA ALA A 342 18.11 1.01 -18.18
C ALA A 342 17.43 2.12 -17.34
N VAL A 343 17.09 1.82 -16.08
CA VAL A 343 16.34 2.76 -15.23
C VAL A 343 17.24 3.67 -14.38
N GLU A 344 18.54 3.36 -14.25
CA GLU A 344 19.49 4.15 -13.47
C GLU A 344 19.42 5.67 -13.75
N PRO A 345 19.36 6.15 -15.01
CA PRO A 345 19.30 7.59 -15.30
C PRO A 345 18.01 8.27 -14.82
N VAL A 346 16.95 7.51 -14.53
CA VAL A 346 15.62 8.00 -14.16
C VAL A 346 15.15 7.50 -12.79
N ALA A 347 15.99 6.78 -12.03
CA ALA A 347 15.65 6.15 -10.75
C ALA A 347 15.09 7.12 -9.69
N THR A 348 15.40 8.42 -9.80
CA THR A 348 14.94 9.48 -8.90
C THR A 348 13.84 10.36 -9.50
N ALA A 349 13.38 10.09 -10.73
CA ALA A 349 12.45 10.93 -11.49
C ALA A 349 10.96 10.74 -11.11
N TRP A 350 10.66 10.45 -9.84
CA TRP A 350 9.30 10.11 -9.35
C TRP A 350 8.26 11.18 -9.68
N ASP A 351 8.54 12.45 -9.39
CA ASP A 351 7.62 13.55 -9.68
C ASP A 351 7.42 13.75 -11.19
N THR A 352 8.49 13.61 -11.97
CA THR A 352 8.43 13.71 -13.44
C THR A 352 7.58 12.60 -14.02
N ALA A 353 7.74 11.37 -13.53
CA ALA A 353 6.94 10.23 -13.94
C ALA A 353 5.46 10.41 -13.62
N ALA A 354 5.14 10.82 -12.39
CA ALA A 354 3.76 11.09 -12.00
C ALA A 354 3.13 12.23 -12.82
N ARG A 355 3.90 13.28 -13.13
CA ARG A 355 3.40 14.45 -13.86
C ARG A 355 3.20 14.17 -15.34
N SER A 356 4.23 13.65 -16.00
CA SER A 356 4.30 13.56 -17.46
C SER A 356 3.92 12.19 -17.99
N GLY A 357 4.05 11.13 -17.19
CA GLY A 357 3.97 9.75 -17.66
C GLY A 357 4.94 9.48 -18.83
N LEU A 358 4.54 8.61 -19.76
CA LEU A 358 5.31 8.28 -20.97
C LEU A 358 5.47 9.43 -21.97
N ARG A 359 5.01 10.65 -21.67
CA ARG A 359 5.34 11.84 -22.47
C ARG A 359 6.79 12.28 -22.26
N ASP A 360 7.41 11.93 -21.13
CA ASP A 360 8.86 12.05 -20.98
C ASP A 360 9.52 10.85 -21.66
N ARG A 361 10.28 11.11 -22.72
CA ARG A 361 10.89 10.06 -23.56
C ARG A 361 12.02 9.29 -22.88
N ARG A 362 12.47 9.73 -21.70
CA ARG A 362 13.48 9.02 -20.91
C ARG A 362 12.89 7.91 -20.05
N LEU A 363 11.57 7.96 -19.78
CA LEU A 363 10.86 7.07 -18.87
C LEU A 363 10.27 5.85 -19.56
#